data_AF-A0A5B9VWX9-F1
#
_entry.id   AF-A0A5B9VWX9-F1
#
_cell.length_a   1.000
_cell.length_b   1.000
_cell.length_c   1.000
_cell.angle_alpha   90.00
_cell.angle_beta   90.00
_cell.angle_gamma   90.00
#
_symmetry.space_group_name_H-M   'P 1'
#
loop_
_entity.id
_entity.type
_entity.pdbx_description
1 polymer ?
#
loop_
_entity_poly.entity_id
_entity_poly.type
_entity_poly.pdbx_seq_one_letter_code
_entity_poly.pdbx_strand_id
1 'polypeptide(L)'
;MGVTLARGVIRGKTIELKEDLGMAEGQEVEVRVEAVPPTRPWGDGILRSAGAMADDPDFDGIMEEIHRARKLERRPQMEEG
;
A
#
# COMPACT_ATOMS: atom_id res chain seq x y z
N MET A 1 1.21 -30.34 19.87
CA MET A 1 0.19 -29.28 19.79
C MET A 1 0.50 -28.44 18.56
N GLY A 2 -0.38 -28.45 17.56
CA GLY A 2 -0.23 -27.64 16.36
C GLY A 2 -0.78 -26.23 16.61
N VAL A 3 -0.10 -25.22 16.09
CA VAL A 3 -0.63 -23.85 16.05
C VAL A 3 -1.37 -23.68 14.73
N THR A 4 -2.66 -23.36 14.78
CA THR A 4 -3.45 -23.02 13.60
C THR A 4 -3.39 -21.51 13.39
N LEU A 5 -2.90 -21.08 12.22
CA LEU A 5 -2.92 -19.67 11.84
C LEU A 5 -4.24 -19.38 11.13
N ALA A 6 -4.98 -18.39 11.61
CA ALA A 6 -6.22 -17.94 10.99
C ALA A 6 -6.29 -16.42 10.96
N ARG A 7 -6.90 -15.87 9.92
CA ARG A 7 -7.08 -14.43 9.77
C ARG A 7 -8.50 -14.04 10.19
N GLY A 8 -8.60 -13.00 11.00
CA GLY A 8 -9.88 -12.47 11.45
C GLY A 8 -9.87 -10.95 11.61
N VAL A 9 -11.03 -10.40 11.90
CA VAL A 9 -11.25 -8.99 12.20
C VAL A 9 -11.73 -8.86 13.64
N ILE A 10 -11.09 -7.98 14.41
CA ILE A 10 -11.50 -7.69 15.78
C ILE A 10 -12.76 -6.82 15.75
N ARG A 11 -13.83 -7.28 16.43
CA ARG A 11 -15.05 -6.53 16.71
C ARG A 11 -15.30 -6.48 18.21
N GLY A 12 -14.78 -5.44 18.86
CA GLY A 12 -14.83 -5.32 20.32
C GLY A 12 -14.01 -6.44 20.98
N LYS A 13 -14.70 -7.39 21.64
CA LYS A 13 -14.08 -8.54 22.32
C LYS A 13 -14.12 -9.83 21.49
N THR A 14 -14.73 -9.80 20.31
CA THR A 14 -14.89 -10.97 19.45
C THR A 14 -13.92 -10.86 18.26
N ILE A 15 -13.30 -11.98 17.88
CA ILE A 15 -12.55 -12.09 16.62
C ILE A 15 -13.44 -12.83 15.61
N GLU A 16 -13.87 -12.13 14.57
CA GLU A 16 -14.61 -12.72 13.45
C GLU A 16 -13.59 -13.33 12.48
N LEU A 17 -13.48 -14.66 12.47
CA LEU A 17 -12.56 -15.38 11.61
C LEU A 17 -13.10 -15.48 10.19
N LYS A 18 -12.22 -15.39 9.19
CA LYS A 18 -12.59 -15.57 7.78
C LYS A 18 -12.77 -17.03 7.38
N GLU A 19 -12.20 -17.93 8.17
CA GLU A 19 -12.09 -19.37 7.89
C GLU A 19 -12.64 -20.15 9.09
N ASP A 20 -13.25 -21.30 8.81
CA ASP A 20 -13.70 -22.23 9.85
C ASP A 20 -12.49 -23.01 10.40
N LEU A 21 -12.36 -23.08 11.73
CA LEU A 21 -11.26 -23.77 12.40
C LEU A 21 -11.50 -25.27 12.62
N GLY A 22 -12.68 -25.79 12.29
CA GLY A 22 -13.10 -27.15 12.55
C GLY A 22 -13.23 -27.48 14.04
N MET A 23 -13.40 -26.45 14.89
CA MET A 23 -13.50 -26.61 16.34
C MET A 23 -14.96 -26.73 16.78
N ALA A 24 -15.20 -27.48 17.85
CA ALA A 24 -16.52 -27.60 18.43
C ALA A 24 -16.97 -26.26 19.02
N GLU A 25 -18.26 -25.95 18.89
CA GLU A 25 -18.86 -24.78 19.53
C GLU A 25 -18.66 -24.84 21.06
N GLY A 26 -18.22 -23.73 21.66
CA GLY A 26 -17.97 -23.62 23.10
C GLY A 26 -16.61 -24.16 23.58
N GLN A 27 -15.75 -24.66 22.69
CA GLN A 27 -14.40 -25.09 23.06
C GLN A 27 -13.54 -23.89 23.51
N GLU A 28 -12.97 -23.97 24.71
CA GLU A 28 -12.03 -22.98 25.21
C GLU A 28 -10.68 -23.09 24.50
N VAL A 29 -10.11 -21.96 24.09
CA VAL A 29 -8.85 -21.89 23.34
C VAL A 29 -7.99 -20.73 23.82
N GLU A 30 -6.67 -20.91 23.77
CA GLU A 30 -5.70 -19.83 23.94
C GLU A 30 -5.40 -19.19 22.58
N VAL A 31 -5.43 -17.86 22.51
CA VAL A 31 -5.27 -17.10 21.26
C VAL A 31 -4.03 -16.22 21.32
N ARG A 32 -3.17 -16.32 20.31
CA ARG A 32 -2.09 -15.35 20.05
C ARG A 32 -2.48 -14.45 18.89
N VAL A 33 -2.49 -13.14 19.12
CA VAL A 33 -2.92 -12.14 18.14
C VAL A 33 -1.71 -11.38 17.59
N GLU A 34 -1.64 -11.27 16.26
CA GLU A 34 -0.67 -10.44 15.55
C GLU A 34 -1.42 -9.43 14.67
N ALA A 35 -1.08 -8.15 14.78
CA ALA A 35 -1.70 -7.11 13.97
C ALA A 35 -1.18 -7.19 12.54
N VAL A 36 -2.06 -7.49 11.58
CA VAL A 36 -1.71 -7.49 10.16
C VAL A 36 -1.80 -6.05 9.64
N PRO A 37 -0.73 -5.50 9.04
CA PRO A 37 -0.78 -4.15 8.49
C PRO A 37 -1.88 -4.05 7.43
N PRO A 38 -2.59 -2.90 7.35
CA PRO A 38 -3.61 -2.72 6.33
C PRO A 38 -2.97 -2.86 4.96
N THR A 39 -3.53 -3.74 4.13
CA THR A 39 -3.16 -3.82 2.72
C THR A 39 -3.67 -2.56 2.05
N ARG A 40 -2.78 -1.65 1.68
CA ARG A 40 -3.17 -0.50 0.85
C ARG A 40 -3.47 -1.02 -0.56
N PRO A 41 -4.63 -0.67 -1.14
CA PRO A 41 -4.86 -0.90 -2.55
C PRO A 41 -3.69 -0.32 -3.35
N TRP A 42 -3.22 -1.06 -4.35
CA TRP A 42 -2.30 -0.50 -5.32
C TRP A 42 -2.97 0.73 -5.99
N GLY A 43 -2.23 1.82 -6.14
CA GLY A 43 -2.74 3.07 -6.71
C GLY A 43 -3.27 4.09 -5.69
N ASP A 44 -3.47 3.74 -4.42
CA ASP A 44 -3.90 4.69 -3.38
C ASP A 44 -2.97 5.91 -3.26
N GLY A 45 -1.67 5.70 -3.43
CA GLY A 45 -0.69 6.79 -3.44
C GLY A 45 -0.93 7.75 -4.61
N ILE A 46 -1.18 7.21 -5.81
CA ILE A 46 -1.44 7.99 -7.03
C ILE A 46 -2.71 8.82 -6.86
N LEU A 47 -3.80 8.20 -6.37
CA LEU A 47 -5.07 8.90 -6.15
C LEU A 47 -4.93 10.05 -5.15
N ARG A 48 -4.09 9.89 -4.12
CA ARG A 48 -3.85 10.93 -3.12
C ARG A 48 -2.96 12.07 -3.61
N SER A 49 -2.09 11.81 -4.59
CA SER A 49 -1.14 12.80 -5.11
C SER A 49 -1.56 13.45 -6.43
N ALA A 50 -2.49 12.84 -7.17
CA ALA A 50 -2.96 13.36 -8.45
C ALA A 50 -3.58 14.75 -8.25
N GLY A 51 -3.13 15.73 -9.03
CA GLY A 51 -3.62 17.11 -8.95
C GLY A 51 -3.07 17.94 -7.79
N ALA A 52 -2.06 17.46 -7.05
CA ALA A 52 -1.49 18.21 -5.92
C ALA A 52 -0.96 19.63 -6.28
N MET A 53 -0.69 19.88 -7.57
CA MET A 53 -0.20 21.15 -8.10
C MET A 53 -1.22 21.83 -9.03
N ALA A 54 -2.48 21.40 -9.03
CA ALA A 54 -3.48 21.90 -9.98
C ALA A 54 -3.80 23.40 -9.81
N ASP A 55 -3.69 23.92 -8.59
CA ASP A 55 -3.96 25.31 -8.26
C ASP A 55 -2.69 26.18 -8.18
N ASP A 56 -1.53 25.61 -8.50
CA ASP A 56 -0.26 26.35 -8.50
C ASP A 56 -0.10 27.09 -9.84
N PRO A 57 -0.09 28.44 -9.85
CA PRO A 57 -0.07 29.23 -11.08
C PRO A 57 1.26 29.14 -11.84
N ASP A 58 2.35 28.72 -11.19
CA ASP A 58 3.69 28.67 -11.79
C ASP A 58 4.04 27.27 -12.31
N PHE A 59 3.25 26.25 -11.94
CA PHE A 59 3.56 24.84 -12.22
C PHE A 59 3.74 24.54 -13.71
N ASP A 60 2.86 25.07 -14.58
CA ASP A 60 2.94 24.87 -16.02
C ASP A 60 4.25 25.43 -16.60
N GLY A 61 4.66 26.63 -16.17
CA GLY A 61 5.90 27.27 -16.62
C GLY A 61 7.14 26.48 -16.20
N ILE A 62 7.15 25.98 -14.96
CA ILE A 62 8.22 25.11 -14.44
C ILE A 62 8.32 23.82 -15.24
N MET A 63 7.19 23.18 -15.54
CA MET A 63 7.17 21.92 -16.32
C MET A 63 7.64 22.12 -17.76
N GLU A 64 7.30 23.25 -18.39
CA GLU A 64 7.85 23.60 -19.70
C GLU A 64 9.36 23.81 -19.68
N GLU A 65 9.88 24.50 -18.65
CA GLU A 65 11.32 24.70 -18.50
C GLU A 65 12.06 23.38 -18.34
N ILE A 66 11.56 22.48 -17.47
CA ILE A 66 12.09 21.13 -17.29
C ILE A 66 12.07 20.36 -18.62
N HIS A 67 10.98 20.46 -19.40
CA HIS A 67 10.88 19.81 -20.70
C HIS A 67 11.94 20.34 -21.68
N ARG A 68 12.10 21.68 -21.77
CA ARG A 68 13.14 22.29 -22.61
C ARG A 68 14.53 21.83 -22.20
N ALA A 69 14.83 21.83 -20.90
CA ALA A 69 16.12 21.36 -20.37
C ALA A 69 16.39 19.89 -20.72
N ARG A 70 15.41 19.00 -20.53
CA ARG A 70 15.53 17.56 -20.88
C ARG A 70 15.80 17.31 -22.37
N LYS A 71 15.29 18.16 -23.26
CA LYS A 71 15.57 18.07 -24.70
C LYS A 71 17.00 18.52 -25.05
N LEU A 72 17.54 19.47 -24.30
CA LEU A 72 18.90 19.98 -24.48
C LEU A 72 19.96 19.05 -23.86
N GLU A 73 19.56 18.29 -22.84
CA GLU A 73 20.39 17.29 -22.19
C GLU A 73 20.63 16.08 -23.11
N ARG A 74 21.54 16.23 -24.09
CA ARG A 74 22.17 15.10 -24.78
C ARG A 74 23.15 14.44 -23.81
N ARG A 75 22.66 13.59 -22.91
CA ARG A 75 23.56 12.67 -22.21
C ARG A 75 24.16 11.74 -23.28
N PRO A 76 25.50 11.69 -23.46
CA PRO A 76 26.08 10.66 -24.29
C PRO A 76 25.59 9.31 -23.74
N GLN A 77 25.05 8.47 -24.62
CA GLN A 77 24.83 7.07 -24.27
C GLN A 77 26.20 6.55 -23.80
N MET A 78 26.27 6.04 -22.57
CA MET A 78 27.49 5.42 -22.07
C MET A 78 27.90 4.36 -23.10
N GLU A 79 29.06 4.52 -23.73
CA GLU A 79 29.60 3.47 -24.59
C GLU A 79 29.85 2.26 -23.69
N GLU A 80 29.09 1.19 -23.93
CA GLU A 80 29.29 -0.10 -23.28
C GLU A 80 30.67 -0.62 -23.70
N GLY A 81 31.60 -0.64 -22.75
CA GLY A 81 32.89 -1.33 -22.87
C GLY A 81 32.81 -2.77 -22.41
#